data_AF-A0A6L4ZBT3-F1
#
_entry.id   AF-A0A6L4ZBT3-F1
#
_cell.length_a   1.000
_cell.length_b   1.000
_cell.length_c   1.000
_cell.angle_alpha   90.00
_cell.angle_beta   90.00
_cell.angle_gamma   90.00
#
_symmetry.space_group_name_H-M   'P 1'
#
loop_
_entity.id
_entity.type
_entity.pdbx_description
1 polymer ?
#
loop_
_entity_poly.entity_id
_entity_poly.type
_entity_poly.pdbx_seq_one_letter_code
_entity_poly.pdbx_strand_id
1 'polypeptide(L)'
;MRFYYFQESGAFERDSATGTYRVNFEKMKEAMLSSSEQILKIQGDGDYATAKKLIEEQGFIREELQKDLDRIGEAGIPRDIVFEQAAEVWGLK
;
A
#
# COMPACT_ATOMS: atom_id res chain seq x y z
N MET A 1 2.59 -5.78 -0.13
CA MET A 1 3.99 -5.89 0.34
C MET A 1 4.35 -4.78 1.31
N ARG A 2 4.52 -3.52 0.86
CA ARG A 2 4.87 -2.38 1.73
C ARG A 2 3.98 -2.20 2.95
N PHE A 3 2.66 -2.39 2.78
CA PHE A 3 1.70 -2.32 3.89
C PHE A 3 2.10 -3.26 5.04
N TYR A 4 2.26 -4.56 4.77
CA TYR A 4 2.62 -5.54 5.81
C TYR A 4 4.05 -5.37 6.31
N TYR A 5 5.01 -5.00 5.46
CA TYR A 5 6.35 -4.69 5.92
C TYR A 5 6.36 -3.54 6.95
N PHE A 6 5.62 -2.46 6.67
CA PHE A 6 5.51 -1.32 7.58
C PHE A 6 4.71 -1.66 8.84
N GLN A 7 3.67 -2.48 8.73
CA GLN A 7 2.93 -2.98 9.89
C GLN A 7 3.84 -3.82 10.80
N GLU A 8 4.56 -4.79 10.24
CA GLU A 8 5.49 -5.67 10.97
C GLU A 8 6.67 -4.90 11.57
N SER A 9 7.12 -3.82 10.91
CA SER A 9 8.15 -2.90 11.43
C SER A 9 7.62 -1.93 12.50
N GLY A 10 6.32 -1.90 12.76
CA GLY A 10 5.69 -0.95 13.68
C GLY A 10 5.75 0.51 13.20
N ALA A 11 5.91 0.72 11.89
CA ALA A 11 5.90 2.04 11.27
C ALA A 11 4.50 2.68 11.31
N PHE A 12 3.46 1.87 11.38
CA PHE A 12 2.12 2.30 11.75
C PHE A 12 1.43 1.21 12.58
N GLU A 13 0.34 1.59 13.21
CA GLU A 13 -0.57 0.69 13.91
C GLU A 13 -2.02 0.97 13.50
N ARG A 14 -2.86 -0.05 13.64
CA ARG A 14 -4.31 0.06 13.46
C ARG A 14 -4.97 0.06 14.83
N ASP A 15 -5.80 1.07 15.09
CA ASP A 15 -6.65 1.08 16.26
C ASP A 15 -7.82 0.11 16.04
N SER A 16 -7.93 -0.92 16.88
CA SER A 16 -8.97 -1.94 16.74
C SER A 16 -10.38 -1.45 17.07
N ALA A 17 -10.51 -0.39 17.89
CA ALA A 17 -11.79 0.17 18.30
C ALA A 17 -12.35 1.13 17.24
N THR A 18 -11.50 1.93 16.60
CA THR A 18 -11.93 2.93 15.61
C THR A 18 -11.73 2.47 14.16
N GLY A 19 -10.86 1.47 13.94
CA GLY A 19 -10.42 1.06 12.61
C GLY A 19 -9.59 2.14 11.90
N THR A 20 -9.00 3.09 12.62
CA THR A 20 -8.12 4.12 12.05
C THR A 20 -6.67 3.72 12.15
N TYR A 21 -5.84 4.22 11.23
CA TYR A 21 -4.41 3.97 11.20
C TYR A 21 -3.63 5.17 11.73
N ARG A 22 -2.58 4.90 12.51
CA ARG A 22 -1.67 5.92 13.05
C ARG A 22 -0.23 5.59 12.73
N VAL A 23 0.50 6.58 12.23
CA VAL A 23 1.92 6.46 11.86
C VAL A 23 2.81 6.76 13.07
N ASN A 24 3.83 5.93 13.28
CA ASN A 24 4.99 6.27 14.09
C ASN A 24 6.07 6.85 13.17
N PHE A 25 6.28 8.16 13.20
CA PHE A 25 7.15 8.85 12.24
C PHE A 25 8.62 8.40 12.27
N GLU A 26 9.15 8.10 13.47
CA GLU A 26 10.53 7.63 13.62
C GLU A 26 10.68 6.24 13.00
N LYS A 27 9.82 5.29 13.41
CA LYS A 27 9.82 3.94 12.85
C LYS A 27 9.47 3.90 11.37
N MET A 28 8.64 4.82 10.89
CA MET A 28 8.32 4.95 9.47
C MET A 28 9.54 5.33 8.66
N LYS A 29 10.36 6.27 9.15
CA LYS A 29 11.61 6.63 8.48
C LYS A 29 12.58 5.45 8.44
N GLU A 30 12.74 4.74 9.56
CA GLU A 30 13.60 3.55 9.63
C GLU A 30 13.11 2.46 8.67
N ALA A 31 11.82 2.11 8.73
CA ALA A 31 11.22 1.08 7.88
C ALA A 31 11.27 1.44 6.39
N MET A 32 11.12 2.71 6.03
CA MET A 32 11.27 3.17 4.65
C MET A 32 12.71 2.94 4.14
N LEU A 33 13.71 3.31 4.95
CA LEU A 33 15.11 3.15 4.59
C LEU A 33 15.49 1.67 4.48
N SER A 34 15.13 0.86 5.48
CA SER A 34 15.42 -0.58 5.49
C SER A 34 14.70 -1.33 4.37
N SER A 35 13.44 -0.99 4.09
CA SER A 35 12.69 -1.58 2.97
C SER A 35 13.36 -1.26 1.64
N SER A 36 13.82 -0.02 1.46
CA SER A 36 14.49 0.41 0.23
C SER A 36 15.83 -0.31 0.05
N GLU A 37 16.65 -0.39 1.11
CA GLU A 37 17.92 -1.13 1.09
C GLU A 37 17.70 -2.59 0.69
N GLN A 38 16.74 -3.27 1.33
CA GLN A 38 16.42 -4.66 1.05
C GLN A 38 15.99 -4.86 -0.42
N ILE A 39 15.09 -4.04 -0.92
CA ILE A 39 14.58 -4.16 -2.30
C ILE A 39 15.70 -3.87 -3.30
N LEU A 40 16.50 -2.83 -3.09
CA LEU A 40 17.61 -2.48 -3.98
C LEU A 40 18.65 -3.60 -4.02
N LYS A 41 18.96 -4.22 -2.88
CA LYS A 41 19.88 -5.35 -2.83
C LYS A 41 19.34 -6.57 -3.58
N ILE A 42 18.08 -6.95 -3.34
CA ILE A 42 17.43 -8.05 -4.07
C ILE A 42 17.48 -7.81 -5.58
N GLN A 43 17.19 -6.58 -6.02
CA GLN A 43 17.21 -6.20 -7.43
C GLN A 43 18.63 -6.21 -8.01
N GLY A 44 19.61 -5.65 -7.28
CA GLY A 44 21.01 -5.60 -7.71
C GLY A 44 21.67 -6.96 -7.79
N ASP A 45 21.36 -7.85 -6.86
CA ASP A 45 21.87 -9.22 -6.82
C ASP A 45 21.12 -10.16 -7.79
N GLY A 46 19.99 -9.71 -8.35
CA GLY A 46 19.13 -10.54 -9.19
C GLY A 46 18.51 -11.72 -8.44
N ASP A 47 18.30 -11.58 -7.13
CA ASP A 47 17.83 -12.67 -6.25
C ASP A 47 16.33 -12.92 -6.43
N TYR A 48 16.01 -13.68 -7.47
CA TYR A 48 14.65 -14.06 -7.81
C TYR A 48 13.97 -14.87 -6.69
N ALA A 49 14.70 -15.73 -5.99
CA ALA A 49 14.13 -16.60 -4.96
C ALA A 49 13.62 -15.77 -3.78
N THR A 50 14.43 -14.84 -3.29
CA THR A 50 14.03 -13.92 -2.22
C THR A 50 12.92 -12.98 -2.68
N ALA A 51 12.98 -12.46 -3.92
CA ALA A 51 11.93 -11.61 -4.47
C ALA A 51 10.58 -12.34 -4.53
N LYS A 52 10.56 -13.59 -5.00
CA LYS A 52 9.36 -14.41 -5.08
C LYS A 52 8.77 -14.67 -3.69
N LYS A 53 9.61 -15.05 -2.73
CA LYS A 53 9.18 -15.28 -1.34
C LYS A 53 8.52 -14.03 -0.73
N LEU A 54 9.11 -12.85 -0.94
CA LEU A 54 8.56 -11.58 -0.46
C LEU A 54 7.13 -11.33 -1.00
N ILE A 55 6.92 -11.62 -2.29
CA ILE A 55 5.61 -11.50 -2.94
C ILE A 55 4.63 -12.53 -2.39
N GLU A 56 5.04 -13.77 -2.18
CA GLU A 56 4.16 -14.82 -1.67
C GLU A 56 3.71 -14.54 -0.22
N GLU A 57 4.61 -14.01 0.62
CA GLU A 57 4.32 -13.78 2.05
C GLU A 57 3.58 -12.47 2.33
N GLN A 58 3.87 -11.42 1.54
CA GLN A 58 3.38 -10.06 1.80
C GLN A 58 2.62 -9.45 0.61
N GLY A 59 2.48 -10.15 -0.51
CA GLY A 59 1.89 -9.62 -1.75
C GLY A 59 0.37 -9.71 -1.85
N PHE A 60 -0.29 -10.43 -0.94
CA PHE A 60 -1.75 -10.60 -0.93
C PHE A 60 -2.41 -9.82 0.20
N ILE A 61 -3.68 -9.47 0.04
CA ILE A 61 -4.48 -8.77 1.05
C ILE A 61 -4.96 -9.80 2.09
N ARG A 62 -4.58 -9.58 3.35
CA ARG A 62 -5.04 -10.33 4.52
C ARG A 62 -6.41 -9.82 4.99
N GLU A 63 -7.11 -10.64 5.75
CA GLU A 63 -8.52 -10.42 6.17
C GLU A 63 -8.77 -9.04 6.82
N GLU A 64 -7.89 -8.59 7.71
CA GLU A 64 -8.05 -7.30 8.41
C GLU A 64 -8.05 -6.11 7.43
N LEU A 65 -7.11 -6.09 6.49
CA LEU A 65 -7.04 -5.04 5.47
C LEU A 65 -8.22 -5.14 4.50
N GLN A 66 -8.67 -6.35 4.15
CA GLN A 66 -9.84 -6.53 3.30
C GLN A 66 -11.08 -5.88 3.91
N LYS A 67 -11.33 -6.11 5.21
CA LYS A 67 -12.46 -5.49 5.93
C LYS A 67 -12.40 -3.96 5.92
N ASP A 68 -11.22 -3.39 6.04
CA ASP A 68 -11.06 -1.93 5.98
C ASP A 68 -11.29 -1.38 4.57
N LEU A 69 -10.88 -2.10 3.53
CA LEU A 69 -11.16 -1.74 2.14
C LEU A 69 -12.65 -1.87 1.81
N ASP A 70 -13.32 -2.90 2.34
CA ASP A 70 -14.76 -3.10 2.17
C ASP A 70 -15.53 -1.93 2.79
N ARG A 71 -15.14 -1.48 3.99
CA ARG A 71 -15.72 -0.28 4.63
C ARG A 71 -15.59 0.98 3.76
N ILE A 72 -14.46 1.15 3.07
CA ILE A 72 -14.25 2.27 2.14
C ILE A 72 -15.21 2.16 0.95
N GLY A 73 -15.37 0.95 0.39
CA GLY A 73 -16.30 0.67 -0.70
C GLY A 73 -17.75 0.90 -0.31
N GLU A 74 -18.17 0.44 0.87
CA GLU A 74 -19.52 0.63 1.43
C GLU A 74 -19.84 2.10 1.68
N ALA A 75 -18.84 2.92 2.01
CA ALA A 75 -18.99 4.37 2.14
C ALA A 75 -19.20 5.09 0.78
N GLY A 76 -19.15 4.36 -0.34
CA GLY A 76 -19.35 4.92 -1.67
C GLY A 76 -18.17 5.75 -2.19
N ILE A 77 -16.98 5.57 -1.60
CA ILE A 77 -15.78 6.31 -2.02
C ILE A 77 -15.30 5.73 -3.37
N PRO A 78 -15.25 6.54 -4.44
CA PRO A 78 -14.79 6.06 -5.74
C PRO A 78 -13.31 5.69 -5.67
N ARG A 79 -12.94 4.61 -6.36
CA ARG A 79 -11.56 4.11 -6.40
C ARG A 79 -10.61 5.04 -7.15
N ASP A 80 -11.11 5.62 -8.24
CA ASP A 80 -10.35 6.48 -9.15
C ASP A 80 -11.33 7.43 -9.86
N ILE A 81 -10.79 8.38 -10.61
CA ILE A 81 -11.55 9.34 -11.40
C ILE A 81 -11.50 8.99 -12.88
N VAL A 82 -12.62 9.21 -13.58
CA VAL A 82 -12.65 9.22 -15.04
C VAL A 82 -12.68 10.68 -15.48
N PHE A 83 -11.66 11.10 -16.23
CA PHE A 83 -11.64 12.44 -16.80
C PHE A 83 -12.25 12.42 -18.21
N GLU A 84 -13.45 12.98 -18.34
CA GLU A 84 -14.11 13.13 -19.63
C GLU A 84 -13.52 14.33 -20.39
N GLN A 85 -12.91 14.06 -21.55
CA GLN A 85 -12.25 15.07 -22.38
C GLN A 85 -12.54 14.81 -23.86
N ALA A 86 -12.83 15.85 -24.62
CA ALA A 86 -12.81 15.91 -26.09
C ALA A 86 -13.13 17.36 -26.53
N ALA A 87 -12.86 17.74 -27.78
CA ALA A 87 -13.22 19.07 -28.28
C ALA A 87 -14.72 19.36 -28.09
N GLU A 88 -15.55 18.33 -28.25
CA GLU A 88 -16.98 18.33 -28.03
C GLU A 88 -17.36 18.69 -26.58
N VAL A 89 -16.57 18.22 -25.60
CA VAL A 89 -16.75 18.55 -24.16
C VAL A 89 -16.46 20.03 -23.89
N TRP A 90 -15.56 20.63 -24.68
CA TRP A 90 -15.22 22.06 -24.61
C TRP A 90 -16.07 22.93 -25.54
N GLY A 91 -17.03 22.36 -26.27
CA GLY A 91 -17.86 23.08 -27.24
C GLY A 91 -17.10 23.54 -28.49
N LEU A 92 -15.92 22.99 -28.76
CA LEU A 92 -15.10 23.27 -29.92
C LEU A 92 -15.41 22.25 -31.02
N LYS A 93 -15.66 22.74 -32.24
CA LYS A 93 -15.81 21.93 -33.45
C LYS A 93 -14.55 21.96 -34.30
#